data_AF-A0A954FN26-F1
#
_entry.id   AF-A0A954FN26-F1
#
_cell.length_a   1.000
_cell.length_b   1.000
_cell.length_c   1.000
_cell.angle_alpha   90.00
_cell.angle_beta   90.00
_cell.angle_gamma   90.00
#
_symmetry.space_group_name_H-M   'P 1'
#
loop_
_entity.id
_entity.type
_entity.pdbx_description
1 polymer ?
#
loop_
_entity_poly.entity_id
_entity_poly.type
_entity_poly.pdbx_seq_one_letter_code
_entity_poly.pdbx_strand_id
1 'polypeptide(L)'
;MDPDLLGILMRWLHVGSAIVLLGGTICLKFVVGPVLNDQSPELREAIRGRWKKFVHAGIAGLLVSGLVNYIRALPQHQGDGLWHAMVDTKIILALAVFFIASVLVGRSKGTQKFRDNAGKWTTIVVLLGLLIVALSGVAKVATSPKASEAAVENTDPRDAALAR
;
A
#
# COMPACT_ATOMS: atom_id res chain seq x y z
N MET A 1 -18.36 16.79 -21.21
CA MET A 1 -17.84 15.60 -20.54
C MET A 1 -16.75 16.09 -19.62
N ASP A 2 -17.10 16.45 -18.40
CA ASP A 2 -16.08 16.82 -17.43
C ASP A 2 -15.43 15.50 -17.01
N PRO A 3 -14.14 15.25 -17.30
CA PRO A 3 -13.49 14.06 -16.79
C PRO A 3 -13.69 14.04 -15.27
N ASP A 4 -13.93 12.88 -14.64
CA ASP A 4 -14.06 12.74 -13.18
C ASP A 4 -12.72 13.15 -12.53
N LEU A 5 -12.54 14.46 -12.41
CA LEU A 5 -11.30 15.11 -11.98
C LEU A 5 -11.01 14.71 -10.55
N LEU A 6 -12.06 14.56 -9.74
CA LEU A 6 -11.94 14.07 -8.37
C LEU A 6 -11.38 12.64 -8.35
N GLY A 7 -11.83 11.74 -9.23
CA GLY A 7 -11.31 10.38 -9.31
C GLY A 7 -9.85 10.33 -9.73
N ILE A 8 -9.48 11.15 -10.72
CA ILE A 8 -8.10 11.29 -11.18
C ILE A 8 -7.20 11.83 -10.05
N LEU A 9 -7.64 12.90 -9.38
CA LEU A 9 -6.90 13.53 -8.28
C LEU A 9 -6.74 12.58 -7.09
N MET A 10 -7.79 11.84 -6.70
CA MET A 10 -7.72 10.87 -5.60
C MET A 10 -6.77 9.71 -5.94
N ARG A 11 -6.78 9.24 -7.19
CA ARG A 11 -5.84 8.21 -7.64
C ARG A 11 -4.40 8.72 -7.62
N TRP A 12 -4.17 9.93 -8.12
CA TRP A 12 -2.85 10.58 -8.09
C TRP A 12 -2.36 10.79 -6.65
N LEU A 13 -3.21 11.28 -5.76
CA LEU A 13 -2.90 11.45 -4.35
C LEU A 13 -2.56 10.11 -3.69
N HIS A 14 -3.34 9.06 -3.96
CA HIS A 14 -3.11 7.73 -3.40
C HIS A 14 -1.76 7.15 -3.85
N VAL A 15 -1.55 7.08 -5.16
CA VAL A 15 -0.33 6.50 -5.75
C VAL A 15 0.89 7.35 -5.41
N GLY A 16 0.77 8.69 -5.48
CA GLY A 16 1.84 9.60 -5.10
C GLY A 16 2.25 9.47 -3.63
N SER A 17 1.28 9.35 -2.71
CA SER A 17 1.56 9.12 -1.30
C SER A 17 2.27 7.79 -1.06
N ALA A 18 1.84 6.72 -1.75
CA ALA A 18 2.50 5.42 -1.69
C ALA A 18 3.95 5.49 -2.20
N ILE A 19 4.19 6.16 -3.33
CA ILE A 19 5.53 6.34 -3.91
C ILE A 19 6.45 7.08 -2.93
N VAL A 20 6.00 8.20 -2.38
CA VAL A 20 6.81 9.01 -1.45
C VAL A 20 7.14 8.20 -0.20
N LEU A 21 6.16 7.52 0.40
CA LEU A 21 6.39 6.75 1.62
C LEU A 21 7.25 5.52 1.37
N LEU A 22 6.88 4.66 0.43
CA LEU A 22 7.61 3.42 0.17
C LEU A 22 9.02 3.72 -0.38
N GLY A 23 9.11 4.59 -1.38
CA GLY A 23 10.38 5.01 -1.97
C GLY A 23 11.29 5.73 -0.96
N GLY A 24 10.72 6.65 -0.17
CA GLY A 24 11.45 7.33 0.90
C GLY A 24 11.94 6.37 1.99
N THR A 25 11.13 5.39 2.39
CA THR A 25 11.55 4.35 3.34
C THR A 25 12.66 3.46 2.79
N ILE A 26 12.59 3.07 1.50
CA ILE A 26 13.66 2.31 0.82
C ILE A 26 14.95 3.14 0.80
N CYS A 27 14.89 4.40 0.39
CA CYS A 27 16.03 5.31 0.40
C CYS A 27 16.63 5.47 1.80
N LEU A 28 15.79 5.67 2.82
CA LEU A 28 16.23 5.76 4.21
C LEU A 28 16.90 4.47 4.69
N LYS A 29 16.42 3.31 4.25
CA LYS A 29 16.98 2.01 4.65
C LYS A 29 18.32 1.71 3.99
N PHE A 30 18.42 1.91 2.68
CA PHE A 30 19.55 1.39 1.88
C PHE A 30 20.59 2.45 1.51
N VAL A 31 20.22 3.74 1.54
CA VAL A 31 21.14 4.82 1.17
C VAL A 31 21.49 5.64 2.41
N VAL A 32 20.49 6.21 3.09
CA VAL A 32 20.74 7.12 4.22
C VAL A 32 21.20 6.35 5.46
N GLY A 33 20.56 5.22 5.76
CA GLY A 33 20.86 4.40 6.94
C GLY A 33 22.34 4.00 7.06
N PRO A 34 22.95 3.41 6.01
CA PRO A 34 24.37 3.06 6.02
C PRO A 34 25.27 4.28 6.21
N VAL A 35 24.98 5.40 5.54
CA VAL A 35 25.78 6.64 5.66
C VAL A 35 25.71 7.23 7.07
N LEU A 36 24.58 7.08 7.75
CA LEU A 36 24.40 7.57 9.12
C LEU A 36 25.06 6.69 10.19
N ASN A 37 25.57 5.49 9.86
CA ASN A 37 26.07 4.55 10.86
C ASN A 37 27.20 5.12 11.72
N ASP A 38 28.09 5.90 11.11
CA ASP A 38 29.24 6.52 11.79
C ASP A 38 28.96 7.98 12.19
N GLN A 39 27.71 8.43 12.07
CA GLN A 39 27.30 9.81 12.33
C GLN A 39 26.62 9.97 13.68
N SER A 40 26.56 11.21 14.16
CA SER A 40 26.06 11.54 15.49
C SER A 40 24.57 11.16 15.68
N PRO A 41 24.16 10.75 16.89
CA PRO A 41 22.77 10.43 17.21
C PRO A 41 21.80 11.59 16.93
N GLU A 42 22.26 12.83 17.11
CA GLU A 42 21.46 14.05 16.90
C GLU A 42 21.08 14.22 15.43
N LEU A 43 21.99 13.91 14.50
CA LEU A 43 21.71 13.96 13.07
C LEU A 43 20.65 12.93 12.67
N ARG A 44 20.75 11.71 13.20
CA ARG A 44 19.77 10.65 12.96
C ARG A 44 18.39 11.06 13.48
N GLU A 45 18.34 11.68 14.65
CA GLU A 45 17.11 12.18 15.23
C GLU A 45 16.52 13.33 14.43
N ALA A 46 17.34 14.28 13.95
CA ALA A 46 16.89 15.38 13.10
C ALA A 46 16.26 14.87 11.79
N ILE A 47 16.90 13.90 11.13
CA ILE A 47 16.38 13.27 9.91
C ILE A 47 15.06 12.55 10.21
N ARG A 48 14.99 11.75 11.27
CA ARG A 48 13.75 11.08 11.70
C ARG A 48 12.65 12.09 12.01
N GLY A 49 12.97 13.19 12.67
CA GLY A 49 12.04 14.26 13.02
C GLY A 49 11.46 14.95 11.79
N ARG A 50 12.27 15.15 10.75
CA ARG A 50 11.79 15.66 9.44
C ARG A 50 10.92 14.62 8.73
N TRP A 51 11.39 13.38 8.66
CA TRP A 51 10.70 12.26 8.01
C TRP A 51 9.34 11.97 8.63
N LYS A 52 9.19 12.13 9.95
CA LYS A 52 7.92 11.96 10.66
C LYS A 52 6.76 12.72 10.00
N LYS A 53 7.00 13.96 9.53
CA LYS A 53 5.97 14.79 8.90
C LYS A 53 5.46 14.15 7.61
N PHE A 54 6.39 13.65 6.78
CA PHE A 54 6.06 12.93 5.56
C PHE A 54 5.30 11.63 5.84
N VAL A 55 5.71 10.86 6.86
CA VAL A 55 5.01 9.64 7.27
C VAL A 55 3.56 9.92 7.63
N HIS A 56 3.29 10.88 8.51
CA HIS A 56 1.92 11.15 8.95
C HIS A 56 1.07 11.78 7.83
N ALA A 57 1.64 12.71 7.05
CA ALA A 57 0.95 13.32 5.92
C ALA A 57 0.63 12.28 4.83
N GLY A 58 1.58 11.41 4.49
CA GLY A 58 1.39 10.35 3.51
C GLY A 58 0.39 9.30 3.96
N ILE A 59 0.40 8.90 5.24
CA ILE A 59 -0.60 7.98 5.80
C ILE A 59 -1.99 8.61 5.74
N ALA A 60 -2.13 9.87 6.15
CA ALA A 60 -3.41 10.59 6.04
C ALA A 60 -3.88 10.66 4.58
N GLY A 61 -2.97 10.98 3.64
CA GLY A 61 -3.24 10.98 2.21
C GLY A 61 -3.72 9.63 1.70
N LEU A 62 -3.06 8.53 2.09
CA LEU A 62 -3.44 7.17 1.71
C LEU A 62 -4.79 6.74 2.30
N LEU A 63 -5.07 7.09 3.56
CA LEU A 63 -6.34 6.76 4.20
C LEU A 63 -7.50 7.48 3.53
N VAL A 64 -7.39 8.80 3.32
CA VAL A 64 -8.44 9.60 2.69
C VAL A 64 -8.66 9.16 1.24
N SER A 65 -7.59 9.14 0.44
CA SER A 65 -7.71 8.76 -0.97
C SER A 65 -8.11 7.29 -1.16
N GLY A 66 -7.60 6.39 -0.31
CA GLY A 66 -7.92 4.97 -0.34
C GLY A 66 -9.39 4.73 -0.02
N LEU A 67 -9.92 5.39 1.02
CA LEU A 67 -11.33 5.30 1.38
C LEU A 67 -12.24 5.82 0.26
N VAL A 68 -11.93 6.99 -0.31
CA VAL A 68 -12.72 7.57 -1.41
C VAL A 68 -12.69 6.65 -2.63
N ASN A 69 -11.53 6.12 -3.01
CA ASN A 69 -11.40 5.19 -4.12
C ASN A 69 -12.16 3.88 -3.87
N TYR A 70 -12.12 3.36 -2.64
CA TYR A 70 -12.84 2.14 -2.24
C TYR A 70 -14.36 2.32 -2.35
N ILE A 71 -14.91 3.37 -1.75
CA ILE A 71 -16.35 3.64 -1.77
C ILE A 71 -16.87 3.81 -3.21
N ARG A 72 -16.09 4.47 -4.07
CA ARG A 72 -16.44 4.66 -5.48
C ARG A 72 -16.41 3.38 -6.30
N ALA A 73 -15.52 2.44 -5.96
CA ALA A 73 -15.42 1.16 -6.64
C ALA A 73 -16.48 0.15 -6.15
N LEU A 74 -16.99 0.31 -4.93
CA LEU A 74 -17.92 -0.64 -4.30
C LEU A 74 -19.18 -0.97 -5.13
N PRO A 75 -19.89 0.01 -5.76
CA PRO A 75 -21.06 -0.31 -6.58
C PRO A 75 -20.75 -1.17 -7.82
N GLN A 76 -19.50 -1.14 -8.30
CA GLN A 76 -19.07 -1.83 -9.51
C GLN A 76 -18.65 -3.29 -9.25
N HIS A 77 -18.46 -3.65 -7.97
CA HIS A 77 -17.95 -4.95 -7.54
C HIS A 77 -18.87 -5.63 -6.53
N GLN A 78 -20.17 -5.30 -6.53
CA GLN A 78 -21.13 -5.96 -5.66
C GLN A 78 -21.21 -7.46 -5.99
N GLY A 79 -20.98 -8.30 -4.98
CA GLY A 79 -20.98 -9.76 -5.13
C GLY A 79 -19.68 -10.36 -5.66
N ASP A 80 -18.64 -9.57 -5.93
CA ASP A 80 -17.33 -10.05 -6.37
C ASP A 80 -16.45 -10.43 -5.17
N GLY A 81 -16.60 -11.67 -4.71
CA GLY A 81 -15.87 -12.19 -3.54
C GLY A 81 -14.35 -12.16 -3.70
N LEU A 82 -13.84 -12.34 -4.93
CA LEU A 82 -12.40 -12.28 -5.19
C LEU A 82 -11.88 -10.85 -5.08
N TRP A 83 -12.60 -9.87 -5.64
CA TRP A 83 -12.26 -8.45 -5.48
C TRP A 83 -12.20 -8.04 -4.02
N HIS A 84 -13.22 -8.40 -3.22
CA HIS A 84 -13.25 -8.13 -1.79
C HIS A 84 -12.07 -8.77 -1.07
N ALA A 85 -11.82 -10.06 -1.28
CA ALA A 85 -10.69 -10.76 -0.68
C ALA A 85 -9.35 -10.08 -0.99
N MET A 86 -9.14 -9.64 -2.23
CA MET A 86 -7.89 -8.99 -2.64
C MET A 86 -7.76 -7.56 -2.11
N VAL A 87 -8.84 -6.78 -2.10
CA VAL A 87 -8.83 -5.37 -1.68
C VAL A 87 -8.75 -5.27 -0.15
N ASP A 88 -9.58 -6.03 0.56
CA ASP A 88 -9.65 -6.00 2.02
C ASP A 88 -8.34 -6.49 2.65
N THR A 89 -7.72 -7.51 2.05
CA THR A 89 -6.38 -7.99 2.46
C THR A 89 -5.35 -6.86 2.37
N LYS A 90 -5.35 -6.07 1.28
CA LYS A 90 -4.41 -4.94 1.14
C LYS A 90 -4.67 -3.86 2.17
N ILE A 91 -5.93 -3.60 2.51
CA ILE A 91 -6.29 -2.61 3.53
C ILE A 91 -5.71 -3.03 4.88
N ILE A 92 -5.88 -4.30 5.28
CA ILE A 92 -5.33 -4.82 6.54
C ILE A 92 -3.78 -4.72 6.55
N LEU A 93 -3.14 -5.14 5.46
CA LEU A 93 -1.67 -5.03 5.34
C LEU A 93 -1.20 -3.57 5.40
N ALA A 94 -1.93 -2.66 4.75
CA ALA A 94 -1.62 -1.23 4.77
C ALA A 94 -1.75 -0.64 6.18
N LEU A 95 -2.80 -1.00 6.93
CA LEU A 95 -2.97 -0.56 8.32
C LEU A 95 -1.82 -1.06 9.21
N ALA A 96 -1.36 -2.30 9.03
CA ALA A 96 -0.19 -2.82 9.74
C ALA A 96 1.07 -2.02 9.38
N VAL A 97 1.30 -1.73 8.10
CA VAL A 97 2.40 -0.88 7.64
C VAL A 97 2.34 0.52 8.24
N PHE A 98 1.17 1.16 8.24
CA PHE A 98 0.98 2.51 8.77
C PHE A 98 1.25 2.56 10.26
N PHE A 99 0.79 1.55 11.01
CA PHE A 99 1.09 1.43 12.43
C PHE A 99 2.60 1.32 12.67
N ILE A 100 3.29 0.38 12.00
CA ILE A 100 4.73 0.16 12.18
C ILE A 100 5.51 1.42 11.78
N ALA A 101 5.19 2.03 10.65
CA ALA A 101 5.83 3.27 10.20
C ALA A 101 5.65 4.40 11.22
N SER A 102 4.44 4.56 11.77
CA SER A 102 4.13 5.58 12.77
C SER A 102 4.91 5.40 14.07
N VAL A 103 5.04 4.15 14.56
CA VAL A 103 5.80 3.88 15.79
C VAL A 103 7.30 4.06 15.61
N LEU A 104 7.84 3.80 14.40
CA LEU A 104 9.25 4.00 14.06
C LEU A 104 9.66 5.48 14.08
N VAL A 105 8.77 6.39 13.67
CA VAL A 105 9.01 7.84 13.71
C VAL A 105 8.47 8.52 14.98
N GLY A 106 7.82 7.75 15.86
CA GLY A 106 7.25 8.23 17.11
C GLY A 106 8.31 8.51 18.20
N ARG A 107 7.86 9.15 19.29
CA ARG A 107 8.70 9.49 20.46
C ARG A 107 8.22 8.86 21.78
N SER A 108 7.17 8.05 21.73
CA SER A 108 6.59 7.46 22.95
C SER A 108 7.52 6.39 23.52
N LYS A 109 7.70 6.37 24.84
CA LYS A 109 8.49 5.35 25.55
C LYS A 109 7.93 3.94 25.32
N GLY A 110 6.61 3.79 25.19
CA GLY A 110 5.96 2.49 24.98
C GLY A 110 6.33 1.81 23.65
N THR A 111 6.83 2.56 22.67
CA THR A 111 7.22 2.03 21.35
C THR A 111 8.74 1.96 21.15
N GLN A 112 9.52 2.11 22.22
CA GLN A 112 10.98 2.10 22.16
C GLN A 112 11.53 0.80 21.54
N LYS A 113 10.96 -0.36 21.89
CA LYS A 113 11.37 -1.68 21.34
C LYS A 113 11.36 -1.74 19.81
N PHE A 114 10.44 -1.02 19.16
CA PHE A 114 10.37 -0.94 17.69
C PHE A 114 11.52 -0.09 17.13
N ARG A 115 11.90 0.98 17.82
CA ARG A 115 13.00 1.86 17.41
C ARG A 115 14.37 1.24 17.68
N ASP A 116 14.51 0.50 18.77
CA ASP A 116 15.77 -0.21 19.08
C ASP A 116 16.09 -1.25 17.99
N ASN A 117 15.04 -1.81 17.37
CA ASN A 117 15.15 -2.73 16.23
C ASN A 117 14.70 -2.08 14.91
N ALA A 118 14.86 -0.76 14.78
CA ALA A 118 14.33 -0.01 13.63
C ALA A 118 14.77 -0.60 12.30
N GLY A 119 16.02 -1.08 12.20
CA GLY A 119 16.53 -1.73 11.00
C GLY A 119 15.69 -2.93 10.53
N LYS A 120 15.24 -3.79 11.46
CA LYS A 120 14.39 -4.96 11.17
C LYS A 120 12.98 -4.53 10.79
N TRP A 121 12.36 -3.65 11.58
CA TRP A 121 10.99 -3.21 11.34
C TRP A 121 10.87 -2.39 10.05
N THR A 122 11.86 -1.58 9.71
CA THR A 122 11.94 -0.91 8.40
C THR A 122 11.99 -1.92 7.26
N THR A 123 12.77 -3.01 7.39
CA THR A 123 12.76 -4.09 6.38
C THR A 123 11.38 -4.73 6.24
N ILE A 124 10.71 -5.02 7.36
CA ILE A 124 9.34 -5.56 7.34
C ILE A 124 8.38 -4.61 6.64
N VAL A 125 8.43 -3.30 6.94
CA VAL A 125 7.63 -2.27 6.26
C VAL A 125 7.88 -2.26 4.75
N VAL A 126 9.14 -2.33 4.32
CA VAL A 126 9.49 -2.38 2.89
C VAL A 126 8.91 -3.64 2.23
N LEU A 127 9.09 -4.81 2.84
CA LEU A 127 8.58 -6.07 2.29
C LEU A 127 7.04 -6.08 2.19
N LEU A 128 6.35 -5.63 3.23
CA LEU A 128 4.89 -5.50 3.23
C LEU A 128 4.42 -4.46 2.19
N GLY A 129 5.11 -3.33 2.08
CA GLY A 129 4.81 -2.31 1.06
C GLY A 129 4.95 -2.85 -0.37
N LEU A 130 6.04 -3.58 -0.64
CA LEU A 130 6.24 -4.25 -1.94
C LEU A 130 5.18 -5.32 -2.20
N LEU A 131 4.79 -6.09 -1.18
CA LEU A 131 3.71 -7.06 -1.30
C LEU A 131 2.37 -6.40 -1.65
N ILE A 132 2.02 -5.27 -1.01
CA ILE A 132 0.80 -4.51 -1.33
C ILE A 132 0.82 -4.03 -2.79
N VAL A 133 1.97 -3.56 -3.29
CA VAL A 133 2.14 -3.15 -4.69
C VAL A 133 1.99 -4.35 -5.63
N ALA A 134 2.60 -5.49 -5.31
CA ALA A 134 2.48 -6.71 -6.10
C ALA A 134 1.02 -7.20 -6.18
N LEU A 135 0.32 -7.26 -5.04
CA LEU A 135 -1.11 -7.59 -4.99
C LEU A 135 -1.95 -6.60 -5.80
N SER A 136 -1.55 -5.33 -5.88
CA SER A 136 -2.22 -4.31 -6.70
C SER A 136 -2.06 -4.58 -8.19
N GLY A 137 -0.87 -5.01 -8.62
CA GLY A 137 -0.63 -5.46 -9.99
C GLY A 137 -1.45 -6.70 -10.34
N VAL A 138 -1.43 -7.73 -9.48
CA VAL A 138 -2.18 -8.98 -9.72
C VAL A 138 -3.67 -8.72 -9.78
N ALA A 139 -4.25 -7.96 -8.83
CA ALA A 139 -5.68 -7.66 -8.84
C ALA A 139 -6.09 -6.96 -10.14
N LYS A 140 -5.31 -5.99 -10.62
CA LYS A 140 -5.58 -5.29 -11.88
C LYS A 140 -5.65 -6.25 -13.07
N VAL A 141 -4.78 -7.25 -13.14
CA VAL A 141 -4.76 -8.23 -14.23
C VAL A 141 -5.88 -9.25 -14.07
N ALA A 142 -6.04 -9.80 -12.86
CA ALA A 142 -6.98 -10.89 -12.58
C ALA A 142 -8.46 -10.46 -12.66
N THR A 143 -8.78 -9.21 -12.33
CA THR A 143 -10.16 -8.69 -12.37
C THR A 143 -10.44 -7.85 -13.63
N SER A 144 -9.60 -7.95 -14.66
CA SER A 144 -9.83 -7.24 -15.93
C SER A 144 -10.92 -7.94 -16.76
N PRO A 145 -11.82 -7.21 -17.46
CA PRO A 145 -12.89 -7.79 -18.29
C PRO A 145 -12.38 -8.82 -19.31
N LYS A 146 -11.19 -8.59 -19.87
CA LYS A 146 -10.53 -9.49 -20.83
C LYS A 146 -10.16 -10.86 -20.24
N ALA A 147 -9.85 -10.92 -18.94
CA ALA A 147 -9.60 -12.19 -18.23
C ALA A 147 -10.90 -12.95 -17.97
N SER A 148 -12.01 -12.23 -17.72
CA SER A 148 -13.35 -12.81 -17.62
C SER A 148 -13.83 -13.38 -18.96
N GLU A 149 -13.56 -12.69 -20.07
CA GLU A 149 -13.96 -13.11 -21.42
C GLU A 149 -13.18 -14.37 -21.87
N ALA A 150 -11.87 -14.41 -21.61
CA ALA A 150 -11.04 -15.59 -21.85
C ALA A 150 -11.42 -16.81 -20.97
N ALA A 151 -11.96 -16.58 -19.76
CA ALA A 151 -12.46 -17.67 -18.91
C ALA A 151 -13.79 -18.25 -19.43
N VAL A 152 -14.63 -17.42 -20.07
CA VAL A 152 -15.91 -17.82 -20.67
C VAL A 152 -15.72 -18.49 -22.04
N GLU A 153 -14.74 -18.04 -22.83
CA GLU A 153 -14.43 -18.64 -24.13
C GLU A 153 -13.80 -20.05 -24.01
N ASN A 154 -13.11 -20.33 -22.90
CA ASN A 154 -12.44 -21.62 -22.66
C ASN A 154 -13.35 -22.70 -22.03
N THR A 155 -14.61 -22.35 -21.71
CA THR A 155 -15.67 -23.34 -21.47
C THR A 155 -16.26 -23.77 -22.81
N ASP A 156 -15.78 -24.89 -23.37
CA ASP A 156 -16.34 -25.49 -24.58
C ASP A 156 -17.84 -25.81 -24.33
N PRO A 157 -18.78 -25.38 -25.20
CA PRO A 157 -20.19 -25.74 -25.10
C PRO A 157 -20.46 -27.25 -25.02
N ARG A 158 -19.50 -28.12 -25.38
CA ARG A 158 -19.56 -29.57 -25.18
C ARG A 158 -19.53 -30.00 -23.71
N ASP A 159 -18.84 -29.27 -22.84
CA ASP A 159 -18.70 -29.63 -21.42
C ASP A 159 -20.00 -29.34 -20.64
N ALA A 160 -20.78 -28.36 -21.08
CA ALA A 160 -22.10 -28.06 -20.52
C ALA A 160 -23.18 -29.09 -20.91
N ALA A 161 -23.00 -29.82 -22.02
CA ALA A 161 -23.94 -30.82 -22.52
C ALA A 161 -23.83 -32.18 -21.80
N LEU A 162 -22.70 -32.46 -21.14
CA LEU A 162 -22.45 -33.71 -20.41
C LEU A 162 -22.92 -33.68 -18.95
N ALA A 163 -23.42 -32.53 -18.47
CA ALA A 163 -23.87 -32.32 -17.09
C ALA A 163 -25.41 -32.37 -16.91
N ARG A 164 -26.16 -32.84 -17.90
CA ARG A 164 -27.63 -33.04 -17.85
C ARG A 164 -28.01 -34.51 -17.97
#